data_AF-A0A843FV99-F1
#
_entry.id   AF-A0A843FV99-F1
#
_cell.length_a   1.000
_cell.length_b   1.000
_cell.length_c   1.000
_cell.angle_alpha   90.00
_cell.angle_beta   90.00
_cell.angle_gamma   90.00
#
_symmetry.space_group_name_H-M   'P 1'
#
loop_
_entity.id
_entity.type
_entity.pdbx_description
1 polymer ?
#
loop_
_entity_poly.entity_id
_entity_poly.type
_entity_poly.pdbx_seq_one_letter_code
_entity_poly.pdbx_strand_id
1 'polypeptide(L)' 'MAEYTEKIPQHRHCEACGRAFVGEGKFCSEQCMSTSRDEVKGKLRKYLILEVVLVAIVVVALWFGWK' A
#
# COMPACT_ATOMS: atom_id res chain seq x y z
N MET A 1 -29.13 -13.25 -38.42
CA MET A 1 -27.74 -13.47 -37.99
C MET A 1 -27.66 -13.02 -36.55
N ALA A 2 -27.56 -13.96 -35.60
CA ALA A 2 -27.60 -13.64 -34.18
C ALA A 2 -26.18 -13.28 -33.71
N GLU A 3 -25.97 -11.99 -33.45
CA GLU A 3 -24.73 -11.47 -32.88
C GLU A 3 -24.71 -11.77 -31.38
N TYR A 4 -24.03 -12.84 -30.97
CA TYR A 4 -23.79 -13.15 -29.56
C TYR A 4 -22.53 -12.39 -29.14
N THR A 5 -22.70 -11.14 -28.70
CA THR A 5 -21.63 -10.42 -28.01
C THR A 5 -21.39 -11.10 -26.66
N GLU A 6 -20.43 -12.04 -26.60
CA GLU A 6 -19.88 -12.56 -25.35
C GLU A 6 -19.33 -11.38 -24.54
N LYS A 7 -20.13 -10.87 -23.60
CA LYS A 7 -19.67 -9.87 -22.64
C LYS A 7 -18.64 -10.54 -21.74
N ILE A 8 -17.37 -10.33 -22.03
CA ILE A 8 -16.26 -10.74 -21.15
C ILE A 8 -16.55 -10.16 -19.76
N PRO A 9 -16.61 -10.99 -18.70
CA PRO A 9 -16.88 -10.51 -17.37
C PRO A 9 -15.80 -9.51 -16.94
N GLN A 10 -16.25 -8.36 -16.43
CA GLN A 10 -15.38 -7.32 -15.89
C GLN A 10 -14.70 -7.86 -14.62
N HIS A 11 -13.52 -8.41 -14.80
CA HIS A 11 -12.69 -8.96 -13.73
C HIS A 11 -11.74 -7.87 -13.22
N ARG A 12 -11.52 -7.83 -11.91
CA ARG A 12 -10.53 -6.95 -11.27
C ARG A 12 -9.29 -7.77 -10.96
N HIS A 13 -8.14 -7.12 -10.91
CA HIS A 13 -6.89 -7.76 -10.50
C HIS A 13 -6.62 -7.43 -9.03
N CYS A 14 -6.22 -8.43 -8.25
CA CYS A 14 -5.84 -8.26 -6.84
C CYS A 14 -4.59 -7.37 -6.71
N GLU A 15 -4.64 -6.33 -5.88
CA GLU A 15 -3.49 -5.44 -5.65
C GLU A 15 -2.29 -6.15 -5.00
N ALA A 16 -2.50 -7.28 -4.31
CA ALA A 16 -1.44 -8.04 -3.63
C ALA A 16 -0.75 -9.09 -4.52
N CYS A 17 -1.53 -9.86 -5.29
CA CYS A 17 -1.02 -11.05 -6.01
C CYS A 17 -1.29 -11.02 -7.52
N GLY A 18 -2.00 -10.02 -8.03
CA GLY A 18 -2.29 -9.87 -9.45
C GLY A 18 -3.28 -10.90 -10.04
N ARG A 19 -3.91 -11.76 -9.22
CA ARG A 19 -4.94 -12.68 -9.74
C ARG A 19 -6.21 -11.93 -10.15
N ALA A 20 -6.75 -12.30 -11.31
CA ALA A 20 -8.07 -11.86 -11.75
C ALA A 20 -9.16 -12.48 -10.86
N PHE A 21 -10.08 -11.66 -10.36
CA PHE A 21 -11.21 -12.09 -9.55
C PHE A 21 -12.47 -11.26 -9.89
N VAL A 22 -13.63 -11.85 -9.63
CA VAL A 22 -14.95 -11.23 -9.84
C VAL A 22 -15.59 -11.04 -8.46
N GLY A 23 -15.94 -9.80 -8.13
CA GLY A 23 -16.47 -9.43 -6.83
C GLY A 23 -16.18 -7.97 -6.47
N GLU A 24 -16.61 -7.56 -5.28
CA GLU A 24 -16.32 -6.23 -4.74
C GLU A 24 -15.03 -6.22 -3.92
N GLY A 25 -14.32 -5.09 -3.95
CA GLY A 25 -13.08 -4.91 -3.20
C GLY A 25 -11.81 -4.86 -4.06
N LYS A 26 -10.66 -4.88 -3.38
CA LYS A 26 -9.31 -4.70 -3.96
C LYS A 26 -8.44 -5.96 -3.91
N PHE A 27 -8.88 -6.97 -3.16
CA PHE A 27 -8.13 -8.18 -2.87
C PHE A 27 -8.97 -9.41 -3.20
N CYS A 28 -8.34 -10.45 -3.76
CA CYS A 28 -9.03 -11.69 -4.10
C CYS A 28 -9.34 -12.58 -2.88
N SER A 29 -8.73 -12.30 -1.71
CA SER A 29 -8.94 -13.03 -0.47
C SER A 29 -8.53 -12.21 0.75
N GLU A 30 -9.03 -12.57 1.94
CA GLU A 30 -8.63 -11.94 3.21
C GLU A 30 -7.13 -12.06 3.48
N GLN A 31 -6.48 -13.14 3.02
CA GLN A 31 -5.03 -13.32 3.14
C GLN A 31 -4.24 -12.26 2.36
N CYS A 32 -4.72 -11.89 1.16
CA CYS A 32 -4.10 -10.83 0.37
C CYS A 32 -4.30 -9.46 1.04
N MET A 33 -5.47 -9.25 1.65
CA MET A 33 -5.77 -8.02 2.38
C MET A 33 -4.90 -7.86 3.64
N SER A 34 -4.72 -8.92 4.43
CA SER A 34 -3.87 -8.88 5.63
C SER A 34 -2.41 -8.66 5.27
N THR A 35 -1.89 -9.42 4.30
CA THR A 35 -0.50 -9.29 3.82
C THR A 35 -0.19 -7.87 3.37
N SER A 36 -1.02 -7.30 2.49
CA SER A 36 -0.79 -5.92 2.02
C SER A 36 -0.91 -4.89 3.13
N ARG A 37 -1.78 -5.11 4.13
CA ARG A 37 -1.88 -4.22 5.30
C ARG A 37 -0.60 -4.24 6.14
N ASP A 38 0.01 -5.41 6.32
CA ASP A 38 1.24 -5.55 7.09
C ASP A 38 2.46 -4.99 6.34
N GLU A 39 2.50 -5.14 5.00
CA GLU A 39 3.53 -4.52 4.17
C GLU A 39 3.47 -2.99 4.19
N VAL A 40 2.28 -2.40 4.14
CA VAL A 40 2.09 -0.94 4.20
C VAL A 40 2.53 -0.39 5.55
N LYS A 41 2.21 -1.08 6.66
CA LYS A 41 2.67 -0.68 8.00
C LYS A 41 4.20 -0.72 8.14
N GLY A 42 4.86 -1.72 7.55
CA GLY A 42 6.31 -1.82 7.55
C GLY A 42 6.98 -0.64 6.83
N LYS A 43 6.42 -0.22 5.68
CA LYS A 43 6.91 0.94 4.93
C LYS A 43 6.68 2.25 5.68
N LEU A 44 5.50 2.43 6.28
CA LEU A 44 5.16 3.62 7.06
C LEU A 44 6.10 3.82 8.26
N ARG A 45 6.46 2.73 8.95
CA ARG A 45 7.41 2.77 10.08
C ARG A 45 8.80 3.25 9.67
N LYS A 46 9.27 2.86 8.48
CA LYS A 46 10.57 3.32 7.95
C LYS A 46 10.56 4.83 7.68
N TYR A 47 9.48 5.35 7.09
CA TYR A 47 9.34 6.79 6.87
C TYR A 47 9.29 7.58 8.18
N LEU A 48 8.54 7.11 9.18
CA LEU A 48 8.49 7.74 10.50
C LEU A 48 9.85 7.78 11.20
N ILE A 49 10.63 6.69 11.13
CA ILE A 49 11.98 6.66 11.72
C ILE A 49 12.88 7.70 11.05
N LEU A 50 12.85 7.78 9.72
CA LEU A 50 13.67 8.74 8.97
C LEU A 50 13.29 10.19 9.30
N GLU A 51 12.00 10.47 9.45
CA GLU A 51 11.49 11.78 9.84
C GLU A 51 11.94 12.16 11.27
N VAL A 52 11.85 11.23 12.23
CA VAL A 52 12.31 11.44 13.62
C VAL A 52 13.80 11.73 13.67
N VAL A 53 14.62 11.00 12.88
CA VAL A 53 16.07 11.22 12.81
C VAL A 53 16.38 12.63 12.27
N LEU A 54 15.71 13.07 11.21
CA LEU A 54 15.88 14.42 10.66
C LEU A 54 15.54 15.50 11.69
N VAL A 55 14.40 15.35 12.38
CA VAL A 55 13.99 16.28 13.44
C VAL A 55 15.00 16.29 14.57
N ALA A 56 15.50 15.14 15.00
CA ALA A 56 16.51 15.05 16.07
C ALA A 56 17.80 15.79 15.69
N ILE A 57 18.28 15.66 14.45
CA ILE A 57 19.47 16.39 13.98
C ILE A 57 19.24 17.91 14.05
N VAL A 58 18.08 18.39 13.61
CA VAL A 58 17.74 19.82 13.66
C VAL A 58 17.68 20.31 15.11
N VAL A 59 17.03 19.56 16.01
CA VAL A 59 16.94 19.93 17.43
C VAL A 59 18.32 20.00 18.07
N VAL A 60 19.20 19.03 17.80
CA VAL A 60 20.58 19.02 18.29
C VAL A 60 21.36 20.20 17.71
N ALA A 61 21.25 20.48 16.41
CA ALA A 61 21.93 21.60 15.77
C ALA A 61 21.49 22.95 16.34
N LEU A 62 20.19 23.12 16.64
CA LEU A 62 19.68 24.31 17.31
C LEU A 62 20.17 24.41 18.76
N TRP A 63 20.18 23.30 19.51
CA TRP A 63 20.70 23.28 20.88
C TRP A 63 22.19 23.62 20.97
N PHE A 64 23.00 23.13 20.03
CA PHE A 64 24.43 23.39 20.00
C PHE A 64 24.79 24.71 19.32
N GLY A 65 24.04 25.13 18.30
CA GLY A 65 24.28 26.37 17.55
C GLY A 65 23.78 27.64 18.25
N TRP A 66 22.91 27.50 19.25
CA TRP A 66 22.40 28.61 20.06
C TRP A 66 23.12 28.76 21.41
N LYS A 67 24.15 27.93 21.65
CA LYS A 67 25.03 27.95 22.83
C LYS A 67 26.25 28.84 22.58
#